data_AF-A0A7Y1XY03-F1
#
_entry.id   AF-A0A7Y1XY03-F1
#
_cell.length_a   1.000
_cell.length_b   1.000
_cell.length_c   1.000
_cell.angle_alpha   90.00
_cell.angle_beta   90.00
_cell.angle_gamma   90.00
#
_symmetry.space_group_name_H-M   'P 1'
#
loop_
_entity.id
_entity.type
_entity.pdbx_description
1 polymer ?
#
loop_
_entity_poly.entity_id
_entity_poly.type
_entity_poly.pdbx_seq_one_letter_code
_entity_poly.pdbx_strand_id
1 'polypeptide(L)'
;MTSTGHHKHPPLARPKTGTYHPCEWAICGTTCGAIEEFVQWLHDTLDPDLNMAYVDADHGAPINDSRTQIEDLVIHQDGLDKSNPFDHRARLRSADIVLVNGNHHPASRQVILLDEAKKDSLQRRVDQLDNVRLIIQKRSEQELFDFLQNKISEETLILTEDDSEAIKAFFENEIQLAIPPVKALILAGGKSQRMGQDKSQISYHDGIPHEIHLARMCRNLGMETYLSKASDFHKEEVDGFPVIKDRLLDMGPFGAIISAFMHDPDSAWMALACDLPFVSKAALEHLIDQRNPSKIATTYQSAQKDFPEPLITLYEPKAYPRFMQFLSQGYSCPRKVLINSDTHILELDDDQVIQNVNTPEEMEAVQSELEQGEGVLDREGNTVSFEDIPSMTIEELMPNISDFRVISLLEENEFVPISDDVEQIPYSEFYWNDWVDDGRPAVFYCTTGLRSAEVVYDLMQDHPKAKLAYLKNNLEQVLKAIKVAH
;
A
#
# COMPACT_ATOMS: atom_id res chain seq x y z
N MET A 1 -31.35 20.32 -18.75
CA MET A 1 -30.51 19.59 -19.74
C MET A 1 -29.16 20.30 -19.80
N THR A 2 -28.27 19.94 -18.88
CA THR A 2 -26.89 20.39 -18.89
C THR A 2 -26.16 19.67 -20.02
N SER A 3 -25.45 20.41 -20.86
CA SER A 3 -24.71 19.87 -21.99
C SER A 3 -23.67 18.87 -21.50
N THR A 4 -23.86 17.59 -21.80
CA THR A 4 -22.82 16.58 -21.70
C THR A 4 -21.75 16.91 -22.73
N GLY A 5 -20.65 17.52 -22.29
CA GLY A 5 -19.51 17.78 -23.14
C GLY A 5 -19.04 16.47 -23.78
N HIS A 6 -19.02 16.42 -25.11
CA HIS A 6 -18.47 15.30 -25.86
C HIS A 6 -16.97 15.17 -25.54
N HIS A 7 -16.62 14.26 -24.64
CA HIS A 7 -15.24 13.80 -24.51
C HIS A 7 -14.96 12.84 -25.67
N LYS A 8 -14.08 13.24 -26.61
CA LYS A 8 -13.67 12.38 -27.74
C LYS A 8 -12.92 11.11 -27.31
N HIS A 9 -12.43 11.08 -26.07
CA HIS A 9 -11.65 9.98 -25.51
C HIS A 9 -12.15 9.65 -24.09
N PRO A 10 -12.03 8.39 -23.66
CA PRO A 10 -12.32 8.00 -22.28
C PRO A 10 -11.48 8.84 -21.30
N PRO A 11 -12.06 9.33 -20.19
CA PRO A 11 -11.29 10.00 -19.16
C PRO A 11 -10.35 8.99 -18.49
N LEU A 12 -9.04 9.23 -18.60
CA LEU A 12 -8.01 8.47 -17.88
C LEU A 12 -7.45 9.35 -16.77
N ALA A 13 -7.26 8.77 -15.58
CA ALA A 13 -6.51 9.41 -14.51
C ALA A 13 -5.10 9.72 -15.02
N ARG A 14 -4.64 10.95 -14.79
CA ARG A 14 -3.31 11.40 -15.19
C ARG A 14 -2.43 11.46 -13.95
N PRO A 15 -1.20 10.92 -13.99
CA PRO A 15 -0.26 11.12 -12.91
C PRO A 15 -0.03 12.62 -12.72
N LYS A 16 0.15 13.04 -11.47
CA LYS A 16 0.74 14.33 -11.14
C LYS A 16 2.11 14.38 -11.79
N THR A 17 2.39 15.46 -12.51
CA THR A 17 3.69 15.66 -13.15
C THR A 17 4.06 17.13 -13.05
N GLY A 18 5.33 17.41 -12.77
CA GLY A 18 5.93 18.69 -13.09
C GLY A 18 6.29 18.81 -14.57
N THR A 19 7.29 19.63 -14.85
CA THR A 19 7.90 19.75 -16.19
C THR A 19 8.51 18.40 -16.60
N TYR A 20 9.24 17.78 -15.68
CA TYR A 20 10.00 16.55 -15.81
C TYR A 20 9.53 15.48 -14.83
N HIS A 21 9.25 15.83 -13.58
CA HIS A 21 8.95 14.87 -12.50
C HIS A 21 8.04 15.49 -11.41
N PRO A 22 7.23 14.70 -10.65
CA PRO A 22 6.48 15.22 -9.50
C PRO A 22 7.34 15.84 -8.40
N CYS A 23 8.56 15.31 -8.18
CA CYS A 23 9.57 15.87 -7.30
C CYS A 23 10.72 16.41 -8.16
N GLU A 24 10.67 17.70 -8.48
CA GLU A 24 11.66 18.38 -9.31
C GLU A 24 12.00 19.77 -8.75
N TRP A 25 13.26 20.19 -8.96
CA TRP A 25 13.82 21.39 -8.36
C TRP A 25 14.73 22.14 -9.34
N ALA A 26 14.34 23.36 -9.71
CA ALA A 26 15.18 24.26 -10.49
C ALA A 26 16.10 25.04 -9.56
N ILE A 27 17.41 24.85 -9.74
CA ILE A 27 18.45 25.55 -8.97
C ILE A 27 18.91 26.75 -9.79
N CYS A 28 18.80 27.96 -9.25
CA CYS A 28 19.13 29.19 -9.97
C CYS A 28 19.76 30.24 -9.06
N GLY A 29 20.13 31.40 -9.62
CA GLY A 29 20.70 32.52 -8.87
C GLY A 29 22.23 32.52 -8.77
N THR A 30 22.91 31.50 -9.32
CA THR A 30 24.37 31.39 -9.37
C THR A 30 24.87 30.93 -10.75
N THR A 31 26.17 30.68 -10.92
CA THR A 31 26.79 30.15 -12.17
C THR A 31 26.43 28.68 -12.40
N CYS A 32 26.49 28.19 -13.65
CA CYS A 32 26.24 26.77 -13.94
C CYS A 32 27.20 25.85 -13.19
N GLY A 33 28.50 26.17 -13.14
CA GLY A 33 29.47 25.40 -12.37
C GLY A 33 29.15 25.32 -10.87
N ALA A 34 28.64 26.40 -10.25
CA ALA A 34 28.22 26.36 -8.85
C ALA A 34 26.93 25.54 -8.65
N ILE A 35 26.06 25.47 -9.66
CA ILE A 35 24.89 24.57 -9.63
C ILE A 35 25.36 23.12 -9.70
N GLU A 36 26.28 22.79 -10.62
CA GLU A 36 26.86 21.45 -10.74
C GLU A 36 27.54 21.01 -9.43
N GLU A 37 28.33 21.89 -8.80
CA GLU A 37 28.94 21.64 -7.50
C GLU A 37 27.90 21.39 -6.40
N PHE A 38 26.79 22.13 -6.39
CA PHE A 38 25.71 21.94 -5.42
C PHE A 38 24.93 20.65 -5.64
N VAL A 39 24.64 20.30 -6.90
CA VAL A 39 24.03 19.03 -7.30
C VAL A 39 24.91 17.85 -6.89
N GLN A 40 26.22 17.96 -7.11
CA GLN A 40 27.19 16.97 -6.66
C GLN A 40 27.20 16.83 -5.14
N TRP A 41 27.19 17.94 -4.41
CA TRP A 41 27.14 17.92 -2.96
C TRP A 41 25.86 17.24 -2.44
N LEU A 42 24.70 17.51 -3.05
CA LEU A 42 23.46 16.82 -2.72
C LEU A 42 23.56 15.31 -2.97
N HIS A 43 24.12 14.91 -4.12
CA HIS A 43 24.36 13.49 -4.45
C HIS A 43 25.18 12.79 -3.38
N ASP A 44 26.27 13.43 -2.94
CA ASP A 44 27.21 12.82 -2.01
C ASP A 44 26.71 12.81 -0.56
N THR A 45 25.68 13.59 -0.26
CA THR A 45 25.19 13.83 1.11
C THR A 45 23.83 13.19 1.41
N LEU A 46 22.97 13.06 0.39
CA LEU A 46 21.68 12.37 0.50
C LEU A 46 21.86 10.84 0.53
N ASP A 47 20.78 10.12 0.83
CA ASP A 47 20.77 8.66 0.90
C ASP A 47 21.27 8.05 -0.44
N PRO A 48 22.30 7.18 -0.41
CA PRO A 48 22.88 6.57 -1.61
C PRO A 48 21.92 5.64 -2.37
N ASP A 49 20.82 5.18 -1.76
CA ASP A 49 19.81 4.37 -2.44
C ASP A 49 18.84 5.20 -3.29
N LEU A 50 18.88 6.54 -3.19
CA LEU A 50 18.05 7.44 -3.99
C LEU A 50 18.52 7.50 -5.44
N ASN A 51 17.56 7.34 -6.35
CA ASN A 51 17.78 7.55 -7.77
C ASN A 51 17.62 9.03 -8.10
N MET A 52 18.74 9.75 -8.16
CA MET A 52 18.74 11.17 -8.55
C MET A 52 19.00 11.33 -10.05
N ALA A 53 18.29 12.28 -10.67
CA ALA A 53 18.55 12.70 -12.04
C ALA A 53 18.83 14.20 -12.12
N TYR A 54 19.66 14.59 -13.07
CA TYR A 54 20.02 15.99 -13.33
C TYR A 54 19.70 16.38 -14.78
N VAL A 55 19.09 17.56 -14.95
CA VAL A 55 18.70 18.11 -16.27
C VAL A 55 19.49 19.38 -16.55
N ASP A 56 20.23 19.37 -17.67
CA ASP A 56 21.01 20.53 -18.12
C ASP A 56 20.97 20.70 -19.66
N ALA A 57 21.42 21.87 -20.13
CA ALA A 57 21.59 22.18 -21.54
C ALA A 57 22.98 21.71 -22.04
N ASP A 58 23.05 21.28 -23.30
CA ASP A 58 24.33 20.92 -23.93
C ASP A 58 25.29 22.12 -24.04
N HIS A 59 26.54 21.94 -23.59
CA HIS A 59 27.62 22.93 -23.67
C HIS A 59 28.71 22.59 -24.69
N GLY A 60 28.50 21.59 -25.56
CA GLY A 60 29.35 21.32 -26.72
C GLY A 60 30.74 20.76 -26.40
N ALA A 61 31.00 20.32 -25.16
CA ALA A 61 32.19 19.57 -24.80
C ALA A 61 31.92 18.05 -24.91
N PRO A 62 32.84 17.26 -25.49
CA PRO A 62 32.67 15.82 -25.56
C PRO A 62 32.60 15.24 -24.14
N ILE A 63 31.54 14.47 -23.87
CA ILE A 63 31.34 13.72 -22.62
C ILE A 63 32.41 12.62 -22.57
N ASN A 64 33.54 12.94 -21.94
CA ASN A 64 34.54 11.99 -21.48
C ASN A 64 35.31 12.67 -20.35
N ASP A 65 34.77 12.60 -19.13
CA ASP A 65 35.45 11.94 -18.02
C ASP A 65 34.58 12.02 -16.75
N SER A 66 34.29 10.85 -16.18
CA SER A 66 34.09 10.57 -14.76
C SER A 66 33.60 11.68 -13.81
N ARG A 67 32.36 11.53 -13.30
CA ARG A 67 32.00 11.44 -11.87
C ARG A 67 30.51 11.77 -11.66
N THR A 68 29.64 10.75 -11.67
CA THR A 68 28.44 10.63 -10.80
C THR A 68 27.60 9.42 -11.14
N GLN A 69 26.93 8.83 -10.14
CA GLN A 69 25.88 7.82 -10.30
C GLN A 69 24.52 8.51 -10.55
N ILE A 70 24.51 9.65 -11.25
CA ILE A 70 23.29 10.43 -11.55
C ILE A 70 22.83 10.05 -12.95
N GLU A 71 21.54 9.78 -13.12
CA GLU A 71 20.96 9.68 -14.46
C GLU A 71 20.93 11.08 -15.10
N ASP A 72 21.93 11.39 -15.92
CA ASP A 72 22.00 12.68 -16.61
C ASP A 72 21.07 12.72 -17.83
N LEU A 73 20.23 13.75 -17.91
CA LEU A 73 19.49 14.14 -19.10
C LEU A 73 20.05 15.47 -19.64
N VAL A 74 20.87 15.37 -20.68
CA VAL A 74 21.35 16.52 -21.46
C VAL A 74 20.33 16.85 -22.55
N ILE A 75 19.83 18.08 -22.56
CA ILE A 75 18.91 18.59 -23.60
C ILE A 75 19.72 19.39 -24.62
N HIS A 76 19.84 18.85 -25.83
CA HIS A 76 20.58 19.47 -26.94
C HIS A 76 19.74 20.56 -27.62
N GLN A 77 20.25 21.79 -27.71
CA GLN A 77 19.55 22.91 -28.37
C GLN A 77 19.60 22.84 -29.91
N ASP A 78 20.46 22.01 -30.49
CA ASP A 78 20.78 22.01 -31.93
C ASP A 78 19.77 21.26 -32.82
N GLY A 79 18.61 20.84 -32.26
CA GLY A 79 17.53 20.20 -33.02
C GLY A 79 17.84 18.80 -33.57
N LEU A 80 18.99 18.22 -33.19
CA LEU A 80 19.36 16.82 -33.47
C LEU A 80 18.62 15.85 -32.53
N ASP A 81 18.25 16.31 -31.33
CA ASP A 81 17.37 15.58 -30.44
C ASP A 81 15.90 15.98 -30.71
N LYS A 82 15.07 14.99 -31.04
CA LYS A 82 13.62 15.16 -31.25
C LYS A 82 12.81 14.95 -29.98
N SER A 83 13.49 14.80 -28.84
CA SER A 83 12.86 14.58 -27.55
C SER A 83 11.90 15.72 -27.20
N ASN A 84 10.76 15.34 -26.66
CA ASN A 84 9.71 16.26 -26.24
C ASN A 84 9.39 16.05 -24.75
N PRO A 85 8.56 16.90 -24.13
CA PRO A 85 8.25 16.79 -22.70
C PRO A 85 7.68 15.43 -22.27
N PHE A 86 7.06 14.65 -23.17
CA PHE A 86 6.60 13.29 -22.85
C PHE A 86 7.76 12.31 -22.77
N ASP A 87 8.75 12.43 -23.65
CA ASP A 87 9.95 11.58 -23.65
C ASP A 87 10.79 11.84 -22.39
N HIS A 88 10.95 13.11 -22.00
CA HIS A 88 11.67 13.48 -20.78
C HIS A 88 11.01 12.88 -19.54
N ARG A 89 9.68 13.03 -19.39
CA ARG A 89 8.94 12.47 -18.27
C ARG A 89 9.01 10.95 -18.24
N ALA A 90 8.98 10.29 -19.39
CA ALA A 90 9.09 8.84 -19.47
C ALA A 90 10.48 8.35 -19.03
N ARG A 91 11.53 9.07 -19.42
CA ARG A 91 12.91 8.76 -19.04
C ARG A 91 13.17 8.99 -17.55
N LEU A 92 12.66 10.08 -17.00
CA LEU A 92 12.93 10.50 -15.62
C LEU A 92 11.94 9.91 -14.60
N ARG A 93 11.05 9.00 -14.99
CA ARG A 93 10.02 8.44 -14.10
C ARG A 93 10.60 7.47 -13.06
N SER A 94 11.79 6.93 -13.29
CA SER A 94 12.51 6.08 -12.33
C SER A 94 13.11 6.85 -11.17
N ALA A 95 13.43 8.14 -11.38
CA ALA A 95 14.06 9.00 -10.38
C ALA A 95 13.14 9.25 -9.18
N ASP A 96 13.75 9.49 -8.02
CA ASP A 96 13.08 9.92 -6.80
C ASP A 96 13.04 11.44 -6.71
N ILE A 97 14.09 12.08 -7.24
CA ILE A 97 14.24 13.53 -7.33
C ILE A 97 14.91 13.92 -8.64
N VAL A 98 14.41 14.99 -9.26
CA VAL A 98 15.00 15.60 -10.46
C VAL A 98 15.52 16.99 -10.14
N LEU A 99 16.84 17.17 -10.22
CA LEU A 99 17.47 18.48 -10.11
C LEU A 99 17.63 19.07 -11.52
N VAL A 100 17.38 20.37 -11.64
CA VAL A 100 17.37 21.05 -12.93
C VAL A 100 18.27 22.27 -12.86
N ASN A 101 19.13 22.44 -13.86
CA ASN A 101 19.84 23.70 -14.07
C ASN A 101 18.83 24.80 -14.41
N GLY A 102 18.41 25.51 -13.37
CA GLY A 102 17.41 26.56 -13.43
C GLY A 102 17.86 27.74 -14.28
N ASN A 103 19.15 27.86 -14.64
CA ASN A 103 19.64 28.86 -15.58
C ASN A 103 19.15 28.63 -17.02
N HIS A 104 18.90 27.38 -17.38
CA HIS A 104 18.52 26.98 -18.74
C HIS A 104 17.08 26.47 -18.84
N HIS A 105 16.62 25.75 -17.82
CA HIS A 105 15.34 25.04 -17.87
C HIS A 105 14.46 25.35 -16.64
N PRO A 106 13.13 25.41 -16.80
CA PRO A 106 12.21 25.61 -15.68
C PRO A 106 11.90 24.30 -14.94
N ALA A 107 11.51 24.41 -13.67
CA ALA A 107 10.91 23.33 -12.91
C ALA A 107 9.78 23.90 -12.02
N SER A 108 8.91 23.04 -11.51
CA SER A 108 7.73 23.42 -10.72
C SER A 108 8.04 23.96 -9.31
N ARG A 109 9.27 23.78 -8.82
CA ARG A 109 9.75 24.34 -7.55
C ARG A 109 11.15 24.90 -7.75
N GLN A 110 11.49 25.98 -7.06
CA GLN A 110 12.78 26.65 -7.21
C GLN A 110 13.57 26.72 -5.90
N VAL A 111 14.89 26.51 -6.04
CA VAL A 111 15.92 26.83 -5.05
C VAL A 111 16.78 27.97 -5.60
N ILE A 112 16.99 29.01 -4.80
CA ILE A 112 17.82 30.15 -5.17
C ILE A 112 19.13 30.11 -4.37
N LEU A 113 20.24 29.90 -5.07
CA LEU A 113 21.58 30.11 -4.53
C LEU A 113 21.94 31.59 -4.76
N LEU A 114 22.04 32.39 -3.69
CA LEU A 114 22.24 33.82 -3.81
C LEU A 114 23.70 34.18 -4.10
N ASP A 115 23.97 34.50 -5.36
CA ASP A 115 25.24 35.07 -5.79
C ASP A 115 25.08 36.52 -6.29
N GLU A 116 25.76 37.47 -5.63
CA GLU A 116 25.77 38.88 -6.01
C GLU A 116 26.20 39.08 -7.48
N ALA A 117 27.14 38.28 -7.95
CA ALA A 117 27.61 38.33 -9.35
C ALA A 117 26.52 37.97 -10.37
N LYS A 118 25.44 37.33 -9.94
CA LYS A 118 24.30 36.91 -10.79
C LYS A 118 23.00 37.65 -10.47
N LYS A 119 23.03 38.69 -9.63
CA LYS A 119 21.88 39.54 -9.29
C LYS A 119 21.09 40.02 -10.51
N ASP A 120 21.76 40.68 -11.46
CA ASP A 120 21.13 41.21 -12.68
C ASP A 120 20.53 40.12 -13.57
N SER A 121 21.16 38.94 -13.59
CA SER A 121 20.70 37.79 -14.37
C SER A 121 19.43 37.21 -13.76
N LEU A 122 19.40 37.06 -12.43
CA LEU A 122 18.24 36.58 -11.69
C LEU A 122 17.08 37.58 -11.78
N GLN A 123 17.36 38.89 -11.68
CA GLN A 123 16.35 39.95 -11.79
C GLN A 123 15.63 39.94 -13.14
N ARG A 124 16.36 39.71 -14.25
CA ARG A 124 15.76 39.60 -15.59
C ARG A 124 14.80 38.41 -15.73
N ARG A 125 14.86 37.44 -14.81
CA ARG A 125 14.08 36.21 -14.81
C ARG A 125 13.12 36.13 -13.63
N VAL A 126 12.90 37.24 -12.92
CA VAL A 126 12.03 37.29 -11.73
C VAL A 126 10.61 36.78 -12.02
N ASP A 127 10.09 37.02 -13.22
CA ASP A 127 8.75 36.54 -13.62
C ASP A 127 8.67 35.01 -13.77
N GLN A 128 9.82 34.33 -13.92
CA GLN A 128 9.94 32.87 -13.98
C GLN A 128 10.12 32.23 -12.59
N LEU A 129 10.26 33.04 -11.54
CA LEU A 129 10.31 32.59 -10.15
C LEU A 129 8.89 32.63 -9.59
N ASP A 130 8.22 31.49 -9.53
CA ASP A 130 6.81 31.39 -9.12
C ASP A 130 6.58 30.53 -7.86
N ASN A 131 7.50 29.62 -7.53
CA ASN A 131 7.39 28.72 -6.39
C ASN A 131 8.75 28.50 -5.68
N VAL A 132 9.30 29.60 -5.15
CA VAL A 132 10.58 29.59 -4.42
C VAL A 132 10.38 28.99 -3.03
N ARG A 133 11.03 27.86 -2.76
CA ARG A 133 10.88 27.14 -1.47
C ARG A 133 12.12 27.16 -0.60
N LEU A 134 13.29 27.38 -1.20
CA LEU A 134 14.55 27.50 -0.49
C LEU A 134 15.41 28.61 -1.10
N ILE A 135 15.97 29.45 -0.25
CA ILE A 135 16.97 30.45 -0.59
C ILE A 135 18.21 30.17 0.26
N ILE A 136 19.36 29.99 -0.38
CA ILE A 136 20.66 29.76 0.26
C ILE A 136 21.52 31.01 0.09
N GLN A 137 21.91 31.61 1.22
CA GLN A 137 22.74 32.81 1.30
C GLN A 137 24.19 32.45 1.60
N LYS A 138 25.14 33.25 1.10
CA LYS A 138 26.56 33.06 1.46
C LYS A 138 26.85 33.42 2.92
N ARG A 139 26.04 34.30 3.52
CA ARG A 139 26.23 34.82 4.89
C ARG A 139 24.88 35.12 5.53
N SER A 140 24.76 34.89 6.83
CA SER A 140 23.52 35.11 7.61
C SER A 140 23.04 36.56 7.61
N GLU A 141 23.94 37.53 7.46
CA GLU A 141 23.61 38.97 7.43
C GLU A 141 23.42 39.51 6.00
N GLN A 142 23.44 38.67 4.97
CA GLN A 142 23.23 39.12 3.59
C GLN A 142 21.78 39.60 3.43
N GLU A 143 21.59 40.85 2.97
CA GLU A 143 20.25 41.32 2.60
C GLU A 143 19.78 40.60 1.32
N LEU A 144 18.53 40.13 1.34
CA LEU A 144 17.89 39.57 0.16
C LEU A 144 17.69 40.65 -0.90
N PHE A 145 17.74 40.27 -2.18
CA PHE A 145 17.44 41.21 -3.25
C PHE A 145 15.98 41.70 -3.18
N ASP A 146 15.77 43.00 -3.28
CA ASP A 146 14.44 43.62 -3.18
C ASP A 146 13.38 42.96 -4.09
N PHE A 147 13.78 42.55 -5.30
CA PHE A 147 12.87 41.92 -6.25
C PHE A 147 12.43 40.50 -5.85
N LEU A 148 13.15 39.83 -4.94
CA LEU A 148 12.79 38.52 -4.41
C LEU A 148 11.78 38.60 -3.26
N GLN A 149 11.65 39.74 -2.58
CA GLN A 149 10.72 39.89 -1.44
C GLN A 149 9.28 39.52 -1.81
N ASN A 150 8.86 39.84 -3.04
CA ASN A 150 7.52 39.50 -3.55
C ASN A 150 7.39 38.06 -4.06
N LYS A 151 8.46 37.26 -4.01
CA LYS A 151 8.52 35.86 -4.47
C LYS A 151 8.66 34.87 -3.32
N ILE A 152 8.87 35.38 -2.10
CA ILE A 152 8.98 34.61 -0.87
C ILE A 152 7.57 34.41 -0.30
N SER A 153 7.27 33.18 0.13
CA SER A 153 6.07 32.84 0.86
C SER A 153 6.42 32.46 2.31
N GLU A 154 5.40 32.24 3.15
CA GLU A 154 5.60 31.72 4.52
C GLU A 154 6.26 30.34 4.54
N GLU A 155 6.21 29.59 3.43
CA GLU A 155 6.82 28.27 3.27
C GLU A 155 8.26 28.33 2.75
N THR A 156 8.74 29.51 2.32
CA THR A 156 10.10 29.66 1.81
C THR A 156 11.10 29.66 2.97
N LEU A 157 12.00 28.67 2.99
CA LEU A 157 13.13 28.64 3.91
C LEU A 157 14.26 29.53 3.40
N ILE A 158 14.90 30.25 4.31
CA ILE A 158 16.10 31.04 4.04
C ILE A 158 17.19 30.48 4.95
N LEU A 159 18.22 29.90 4.35
CA LEU A 159 19.34 29.25 5.03
C LEU A 159 20.65 29.87 4.56
N THR A 160 21.72 29.64 5.31
CA THR A 160 23.08 29.97 4.89
C THR A 160 23.78 28.75 4.30
N GLU A 161 24.80 28.95 3.47
CA GLU A 161 25.59 27.85 2.89
C GLU A 161 26.26 26.96 3.96
N ASP A 162 26.52 27.52 5.14
CA ASP A 162 27.06 26.80 6.30
C ASP A 162 26.02 25.90 6.99
N ASP A 163 24.72 26.07 6.73
CA ASP A 163 23.62 25.27 7.32
C ASP A 163 23.42 23.94 6.57
N SER A 164 24.51 23.22 6.31
CA SER A 164 24.52 22.01 5.47
C SER A 164 23.50 20.95 5.89
N GLU A 165 23.36 20.71 7.20
CA GLU A 165 22.38 19.76 7.75
C GLU A 165 20.93 20.21 7.53
N ALA A 166 20.65 21.51 7.62
CA ALA A 166 19.30 22.03 7.39
C ALA A 166 18.93 22.00 5.90
N ILE A 167 19.89 22.29 5.02
CA ILE A 167 19.72 22.17 3.56
C ILE A 167 19.46 20.70 3.20
N LYS A 168 20.26 19.78 3.74
CA LYS A 168 20.06 18.34 3.55
C LYS A 168 18.67 17.91 4.02
N ALA A 169 18.30 18.24 5.26
CA ALA A 169 17.02 17.89 5.84
C ALA A 169 15.82 18.46 5.06
N PHE A 170 15.98 19.64 4.43
CA PHE A 170 14.97 20.18 3.53
C PHE A 170 14.70 19.24 2.35
N PHE A 171 15.73 18.78 1.65
CA PHE A 171 15.55 17.86 0.52
C PHE A 171 15.05 16.48 0.96
N GLU A 172 15.56 15.93 2.06
CA GLU A 172 15.06 14.67 2.62
C GLU A 172 13.56 14.75 2.95
N ASN A 173 13.13 15.85 3.57
CA ASN A 173 11.71 16.07 3.88
C ASN A 173 10.86 16.20 2.61
N GLU A 174 11.33 16.93 1.60
CA GLU A 174 10.59 17.08 0.34
C GLU A 174 10.50 15.76 -0.45
N ILE A 175 11.54 14.92 -0.40
CA ILE A 175 11.52 13.56 -0.95
C ILE A 175 10.52 12.69 -0.17
N GLN A 176 10.56 12.75 1.16
CA GLN A 176 9.62 12.02 2.02
C GLN A 176 8.16 12.41 1.75
N LEU A 177 7.87 13.70 1.58
CA LEU A 177 6.55 14.21 1.23
C LEU A 177 6.10 13.80 -0.17
N ALA A 178 7.04 13.48 -1.07
CA ALA A 178 6.75 12.98 -2.40
C ALA A 178 6.51 11.47 -2.45
N ILE A 179 6.75 10.73 -1.36
CA ILE A 179 6.50 9.29 -1.31
C ILE A 179 5.00 9.00 -1.50
N PRO A 180 4.65 8.14 -2.48
CA PRO A 180 3.27 7.77 -2.74
C PRO A 180 2.58 7.11 -1.53
N PRO A 181 1.30 7.41 -1.26
CA PRO A 181 0.53 6.64 -0.29
C PRO A 181 0.33 5.20 -0.79
N VAL A 182 0.15 4.26 0.13
CA VAL A 182 -0.09 2.85 -0.18
C VAL A 182 -1.59 2.57 -0.20
N LYS A 183 -2.03 1.88 -1.25
CA LYS A 183 -3.38 1.32 -1.38
C LYS A 183 -3.30 -0.18 -1.54
N ALA A 184 -4.32 -0.90 -1.08
CA ALA A 184 -4.39 -2.34 -1.24
C ALA A 184 -5.33 -2.72 -2.39
N LEU A 185 -4.90 -3.70 -3.19
CA LEU A 185 -5.67 -4.32 -4.25
C LEU A 185 -5.75 -5.81 -3.99
N ILE A 186 -6.91 -6.28 -3.55
CA ILE A 186 -7.17 -7.71 -3.40
C ILE A 186 -7.54 -8.27 -4.77
N LEU A 187 -6.72 -9.19 -5.26
CA LEU A 187 -6.86 -9.83 -6.57
C LEU A 187 -7.94 -10.91 -6.47
N ALA A 188 -9.19 -10.47 -6.67
CA ALA A 188 -10.38 -11.27 -6.46
C ALA A 188 -11.20 -11.49 -7.74
N GLY A 189 -10.53 -11.35 -8.89
CA GLY A 189 -11.09 -11.48 -10.23
C GLY A 189 -10.40 -12.57 -11.05
N GLY A 190 -11.17 -13.24 -11.90
CA GLY A 190 -10.66 -14.24 -12.85
C GLY A 190 -11.66 -15.34 -13.15
N LYS A 191 -11.61 -15.91 -14.36
CA LYS A 191 -12.38 -17.11 -14.70
C LYS A 191 -11.77 -18.28 -13.94
N SER A 192 -12.34 -18.63 -12.78
CA SER A 192 -12.01 -19.85 -12.02
C SER A 192 -12.44 -21.10 -12.80
N GLN A 193 -11.78 -21.39 -13.93
CA GLN A 193 -12.13 -22.52 -14.81
C GLN A 193 -11.71 -23.87 -14.23
N ARG A 194 -10.81 -23.90 -13.24
CA ARG A 194 -10.25 -25.14 -12.69
C ARG A 194 -11.01 -25.70 -11.46
N MET A 195 -11.84 -24.91 -10.78
CA MET A 195 -12.47 -25.30 -9.50
C MET A 195 -14.01 -25.32 -9.53
N GLY A 196 -14.66 -24.88 -10.61
CA GLY A 196 -16.13 -24.87 -10.69
C GLY A 196 -16.86 -23.88 -9.77
N GLN A 197 -16.18 -23.29 -8.78
CA GLN A 197 -16.59 -22.16 -7.96
C GLN A 197 -15.56 -21.01 -8.04
N ASP A 198 -16.02 -19.78 -7.80
CA ASP A 198 -15.16 -18.59 -7.74
C ASP A 198 -14.25 -18.68 -6.50
N LYS A 199 -12.94 -18.88 -6.71
CA LYS A 199 -11.96 -19.04 -5.62
C LYS A 199 -11.95 -17.86 -4.65
N SER A 200 -12.32 -16.67 -5.10
CA SER A 200 -12.37 -15.47 -4.24
C SER A 200 -13.42 -15.57 -3.13
N GLN A 201 -14.42 -16.44 -3.30
CA GLN A 201 -15.50 -16.68 -2.34
C GLN A 201 -15.20 -17.83 -1.37
N ILE A 202 -14.03 -18.48 -1.50
CA ILE A 202 -13.63 -19.53 -0.56
C ILE A 202 -13.46 -18.90 0.82
N SER A 203 -14.04 -19.54 1.83
CA SER A 203 -13.91 -19.12 3.22
C SER A 203 -12.87 -20.01 3.90
N TYR A 204 -11.67 -19.46 4.12
CA TYR A 204 -10.63 -20.12 4.94
C TYR A 204 -10.82 -19.81 6.44
N HIS A 205 -11.44 -18.67 6.74
CA HIS A 205 -11.63 -18.16 8.10
C HIS A 205 -13.12 -17.92 8.36
N ASP A 206 -13.71 -18.65 9.31
CA ASP A 206 -15.02 -18.39 9.90
C ASP A 206 -16.24 -18.25 8.93
N GLY A 207 -16.15 -18.72 7.69
CA GLY A 207 -17.23 -18.55 6.69
C GLY A 207 -17.25 -17.18 6.00
N ILE A 208 -16.24 -16.34 6.24
CA ILE A 208 -16.06 -15.06 5.52
C ILE A 208 -15.29 -15.33 4.22
N PRO A 209 -15.74 -14.78 3.07
CA PRO A 209 -14.96 -14.85 1.84
C PRO A 209 -13.53 -14.32 2.05
N HIS A 210 -12.52 -15.08 1.64
CA HIS A 210 -11.11 -14.72 1.90
C HIS A 210 -10.73 -13.34 1.35
N GLU A 211 -11.33 -12.95 0.22
CA GLU A 211 -11.16 -11.61 -0.34
C GLU A 211 -11.53 -10.50 0.66
N ILE A 212 -12.58 -10.73 1.46
CA ILE A 212 -13.06 -9.78 2.47
C ILE A 212 -12.19 -9.84 3.71
N HIS A 213 -11.72 -11.04 4.11
CA HIS A 213 -10.76 -11.18 5.20
C HIS A 213 -9.48 -10.37 4.93
N LEU A 214 -8.85 -10.59 3.76
CA LEU A 214 -7.66 -9.83 3.34
C LEU A 214 -7.96 -8.34 3.21
N ALA A 215 -9.12 -7.96 2.69
CA ALA A 215 -9.49 -6.56 2.55
C ALA A 215 -9.65 -5.86 3.91
N ARG A 216 -10.26 -6.54 4.90
CA ARG A 216 -10.37 -6.05 6.28
C ARG A 216 -9.01 -5.93 6.94
N MET A 217 -8.12 -6.90 6.74
CA MET A 217 -6.74 -6.85 7.24
C MET A 217 -6.00 -5.61 6.72
N CYS A 218 -6.06 -5.35 5.41
CA CYS A 218 -5.46 -4.15 4.81
C CYS A 218 -6.08 -2.84 5.30
N ARG A 219 -7.41 -2.79 5.45
CA ARG A 219 -8.10 -1.61 5.98
C ARG A 219 -7.70 -1.33 7.43
N ASN A 220 -7.52 -2.35 8.26
CA ASN A 220 -7.07 -2.22 9.64
C ASN A 220 -5.63 -1.73 9.75
N LEU A 221 -4.81 -1.91 8.71
CA LEU A 221 -3.48 -1.32 8.55
C LEU A 221 -3.51 0.12 8.02
N GLY A 222 -4.69 0.73 7.89
CA GLY A 222 -4.85 2.11 7.45
C GLY A 222 -4.81 2.32 5.93
N MET A 223 -4.82 1.25 5.14
CA MET A 223 -4.77 1.36 3.68
C MET A 223 -6.15 1.51 3.06
N GLU A 224 -6.27 2.43 2.11
CA GLU A 224 -7.41 2.46 1.22
C GLU A 224 -7.42 1.18 0.38
N THR A 225 -8.50 0.39 0.47
CA THR A 225 -8.51 -1.00 0.02
C THR A 225 -9.59 -1.24 -1.03
N TYR A 226 -9.22 -1.93 -2.10
CA TYR A 226 -10.05 -2.20 -3.26
C TYR A 226 -10.06 -3.69 -3.61
N LEU A 227 -11.17 -4.16 -4.19
CA LEU A 227 -11.29 -5.50 -4.75
C LEU A 227 -11.18 -5.44 -6.27
N SER A 228 -10.25 -6.18 -6.86
CA SER A 228 -10.20 -6.38 -8.31
C SER A 228 -11.29 -7.37 -8.74
N LYS A 229 -12.08 -7.00 -9.75
CA LYS A 229 -13.13 -7.86 -10.32
C LYS A 229 -13.11 -7.83 -11.85
N ALA A 230 -13.68 -8.86 -12.46
CA ALA A 230 -13.82 -8.94 -13.92
C ALA A 230 -14.61 -7.74 -14.48
N SER A 231 -14.37 -7.42 -15.75
CA SER A 231 -14.97 -6.25 -16.41
C SER A 231 -16.50 -6.23 -16.43
N ASP A 232 -17.12 -7.42 -16.43
CA ASP A 232 -18.57 -7.63 -16.45
C ASP A 232 -19.20 -7.68 -15.05
N PHE A 233 -18.40 -7.54 -13.98
CA PHE A 233 -18.91 -7.49 -12.63
C PHE A 233 -19.84 -6.28 -12.43
N HIS A 234 -21.04 -6.55 -11.92
CA HIS A 234 -22.13 -5.57 -11.97
C HIS A 234 -22.19 -4.61 -10.77
N LYS A 235 -21.57 -4.95 -9.63
CA LYS A 235 -21.56 -4.08 -8.45
C LYS A 235 -20.33 -3.17 -8.47
N GLU A 236 -20.45 -1.99 -7.87
CA GLU A 236 -19.33 -1.06 -7.68
C GLU A 236 -18.62 -1.27 -6.34
N GLU A 237 -19.22 -2.06 -5.43
CA GLU A 237 -18.66 -2.42 -4.14
C GLU A 237 -19.11 -3.83 -3.71
N VAL A 238 -18.32 -4.46 -2.83
CA VAL A 238 -18.66 -5.72 -2.13
C VAL A 238 -18.28 -5.54 -0.66
N ASP A 239 -19.23 -5.78 0.25
CA ASP A 239 -19.04 -5.62 1.70
C ASP A 239 -18.43 -4.26 2.12
N GLY A 240 -18.85 -3.19 1.44
CA GLY A 240 -18.33 -1.83 1.66
C GLY A 240 -16.90 -1.61 1.18
N PHE A 241 -16.32 -2.52 0.38
CA PHE A 241 -15.06 -2.31 -0.32
C PHE A 241 -15.31 -1.93 -1.78
N PRO A 242 -14.76 -0.81 -2.27
CA PRO A 242 -14.90 -0.40 -3.67
C PRO A 242 -14.23 -1.41 -4.61
N VAL A 243 -14.81 -1.55 -5.81
CA VAL A 243 -14.35 -2.48 -6.83
C VAL A 243 -13.58 -1.76 -7.94
N ILE A 244 -12.42 -2.28 -8.31
CA ILE A 244 -11.70 -1.93 -9.53
C ILE A 244 -11.94 -3.02 -10.57
N LYS A 245 -12.67 -2.67 -11.63
CA LYS A 245 -12.97 -3.58 -12.74
C LYS A 245 -11.76 -3.66 -13.69
N ASP A 246 -11.46 -4.88 -14.14
CA ASP A 246 -10.40 -5.12 -15.11
C ASP A 246 -10.63 -4.35 -16.40
N ARG A 247 -9.64 -3.54 -16.79
CA ARG A 247 -9.62 -2.80 -18.06
C ARG A 247 -8.87 -3.55 -19.15
N LEU A 248 -7.99 -4.49 -18.78
CA LEU A 248 -7.29 -5.38 -19.69
C LEU A 248 -7.85 -6.79 -19.56
N LEU A 249 -8.67 -7.17 -20.54
CA LEU A 249 -9.39 -8.44 -20.52
C LEU A 249 -8.44 -9.64 -20.65
N ASP A 250 -8.75 -10.71 -19.92
CA ASP A 250 -8.06 -12.00 -19.95
C ASP A 250 -6.53 -11.90 -19.67
N MET A 251 -6.08 -10.88 -18.93
CA MET A 251 -4.68 -10.68 -18.53
C MET A 251 -4.38 -11.12 -17.08
N GLY A 252 -5.38 -11.63 -16.36
CA GLY A 252 -5.23 -12.09 -14.97
C GLY A 252 -4.66 -11.00 -14.04
N PRO A 253 -3.85 -11.37 -13.04
CA PRO A 253 -3.25 -10.42 -12.09
C PRO A 253 -2.50 -9.25 -12.74
N PHE A 254 -1.88 -9.46 -13.90
CA PHE A 254 -1.20 -8.40 -14.64
C PHE A 254 -2.17 -7.31 -15.11
N GLY A 255 -3.35 -7.72 -15.60
CA GLY A 255 -4.42 -6.81 -15.99
C GLY A 255 -5.00 -6.06 -14.80
N ALA A 256 -5.18 -6.74 -13.66
CA ALA A 256 -5.68 -6.16 -12.42
C ALA A 256 -4.73 -5.07 -11.88
N ILE A 257 -3.43 -5.35 -11.79
CA ILE A 257 -2.41 -4.39 -11.32
C ILE A 257 -2.39 -3.15 -12.23
N ILE A 258 -2.40 -3.34 -13.55
CA ILE A 258 -2.47 -2.19 -14.49
C ILE A 258 -3.79 -1.43 -14.31
N SER A 259 -4.91 -2.11 -14.09
CA SER A 259 -6.21 -1.47 -13.90
C SER A 259 -6.23 -0.60 -12.63
N ALA A 260 -5.52 -1.01 -11.58
CA ALA A 260 -5.34 -0.22 -10.37
C ALA A 260 -4.48 1.04 -10.61
N PHE A 261 -3.36 0.92 -11.34
CA PHE A 261 -2.60 2.10 -11.77
C PHE A 261 -3.39 3.03 -12.71
N MET A 262 -4.25 2.49 -13.58
CA MET A 262 -5.14 3.29 -14.41
C MET A 262 -6.26 3.97 -13.61
N HIS A 263 -6.56 3.47 -12.41
CA HIS A 263 -7.50 4.07 -11.47
C HIS A 263 -6.82 5.19 -10.68
N ASP A 264 -5.66 4.92 -10.11
CA ASP A 264 -4.82 5.91 -9.42
C ASP A 264 -3.32 5.69 -9.75
N PRO A 265 -2.76 6.52 -10.66
CA PRO A 265 -1.37 6.38 -11.11
C PRO A 265 -0.33 7.00 -10.17
N ASP A 266 -0.76 7.70 -9.11
CA ASP A 266 0.12 8.36 -8.14
C ASP A 266 0.18 7.63 -6.79
N SER A 267 -0.51 6.48 -6.66
CA SER A 267 -0.47 5.63 -5.48
C SER A 267 0.40 4.40 -5.70
N ALA A 268 1.07 3.96 -4.64
CA ALA A 268 1.65 2.63 -4.58
C ALA A 268 0.54 1.61 -4.32
N TRP A 269 0.65 0.43 -4.90
CA TRP A 269 -0.37 -0.62 -4.84
C TRP A 269 0.20 -1.90 -4.26
N MET A 270 -0.31 -2.31 -3.10
CA MET A 270 -0.09 -3.66 -2.57
C MET A 270 -1.07 -4.62 -3.22
N ALA A 271 -0.56 -5.47 -4.12
CA ALA A 271 -1.32 -6.52 -4.76
C ALA A 271 -1.28 -7.79 -3.89
N LEU A 272 -2.46 -8.28 -3.50
CA LEU A 272 -2.63 -9.46 -2.66
C LEU A 272 -3.57 -10.46 -3.32
N ALA A 273 -3.12 -11.67 -3.60
CA ALA A 273 -3.99 -12.71 -4.13
C ALA A 273 -4.74 -13.49 -3.05
N CYS A 274 -5.95 -13.91 -3.40
CA CYS A 274 -6.83 -14.67 -2.50
C CYS A 274 -6.43 -16.15 -2.37
N ASP A 275 -5.41 -16.61 -3.10
CA ASP A 275 -4.88 -17.98 -3.02
C ASP A 275 -3.71 -18.12 -2.03
N LEU A 276 -3.42 -17.05 -1.27
CA LEU A 276 -2.45 -17.02 -0.18
C LEU A 276 -3.19 -17.03 1.18
N PRO A 277 -3.51 -18.21 1.75
CA PRO A 277 -4.33 -18.31 2.95
C PRO A 277 -3.60 -17.97 4.25
N PHE A 278 -2.28 -18.15 4.30
CA PHE A 278 -1.47 -17.89 5.50
C PHE A 278 -0.91 -16.45 5.56
N VAL A 279 -1.40 -15.54 4.70
CA VAL A 279 -1.01 -14.13 4.78
C VAL A 279 -1.49 -13.58 6.10
N SER A 280 -0.54 -13.13 6.92
CA SER A 280 -0.80 -12.57 8.24
C SER A 280 -0.65 -11.06 8.25
N LYS A 281 -1.25 -10.41 9.25
CA LYS A 281 -1.07 -8.98 9.50
C LYS A 281 0.41 -8.63 9.68
N ALA A 282 1.17 -9.46 10.39
CA ALA A 282 2.59 -9.26 10.63
C ALA A 282 3.42 -9.30 9.33
N ALA A 283 3.07 -10.18 8.38
CA ALA A 283 3.70 -10.20 7.08
C ALA A 283 3.40 -8.91 6.29
N LEU A 284 2.16 -8.41 6.32
CA LEU A 284 1.84 -7.15 5.65
C LEU A 284 2.52 -5.94 6.30
N GLU A 285 2.58 -5.88 7.64
CA GLU A 285 3.31 -4.85 8.38
C GLU A 285 4.80 -4.88 8.02
N HIS A 286 5.42 -6.06 8.02
CA HIS A 286 6.82 -6.21 7.62
C HIS A 286 7.07 -5.73 6.19
N LEU A 287 6.18 -6.04 5.23
CA LEU A 287 6.32 -5.56 3.85
C LEU A 287 6.22 -4.04 3.74
N ILE A 288 5.36 -3.40 4.55
CA ILE A 288 5.21 -1.94 4.62
C ILE A 288 6.45 -1.31 5.27
N ASP A 289 6.95 -1.89 6.36
CA ASP A 289 8.11 -1.39 7.10
C ASP A 289 9.40 -1.49 6.28
N GLN A 290 9.52 -2.53 5.45
CA GLN A 290 10.66 -2.72 4.55
C GLN A 290 10.45 -2.11 3.15
N ARG A 291 9.36 -1.36 2.94
CA ARG A 291 9.08 -0.72 1.65
C ARG A 291 10.24 0.16 1.22
N ASN A 292 10.70 -0.01 -0.01
CA ASN A 292 11.67 0.88 -0.65
C ASN A 292 11.03 1.64 -1.85
N PRO A 293 10.64 2.93 -1.69
CA PRO A 293 10.04 3.73 -2.75
C PRO A 293 10.96 4.05 -3.93
N SER A 294 12.27 3.90 -3.76
CA SER A 294 13.26 4.09 -4.83
C SER A 294 13.24 2.96 -5.85
N LYS A 295 12.69 1.79 -5.49
CA LYS A 295 12.58 0.60 -6.34
C LYS A 295 11.24 0.54 -7.09
N ILE A 296 11.10 -0.37 -8.05
CA ILE A 296 9.81 -0.56 -8.73
C ILE A 296 8.79 -1.25 -7.83
N ALA A 297 9.27 -2.08 -6.90
CA ALA A 297 8.44 -2.86 -6.01
C ALA A 297 9.24 -3.36 -4.82
N THR A 298 8.53 -3.68 -3.74
CA THR A 298 9.02 -4.44 -2.59
C THR A 298 8.22 -5.74 -2.48
N THR A 299 8.90 -6.88 -2.41
CA THR A 299 8.27 -8.20 -2.51
C THR A 299 8.99 -9.25 -1.70
N TYR A 300 8.28 -10.33 -1.36
CA TYR A 300 8.90 -11.51 -0.78
C TYR A 300 9.51 -12.44 -1.83
N GLN A 301 10.55 -13.16 -1.42
CA GLN A 301 11.06 -14.34 -2.08
C GLN A 301 11.38 -15.42 -1.03
N SER A 302 10.91 -16.63 -1.28
CA SER A 302 11.27 -17.81 -0.49
C SER A 302 12.75 -18.12 -0.65
N ALA A 303 13.45 -18.44 0.45
CA ALA A 303 14.82 -18.94 0.40
C ALA A 303 14.97 -20.26 -0.39
N GLN A 304 13.86 -20.99 -0.62
CA GLN A 304 13.81 -22.26 -1.33
C GLN A 304 13.37 -22.12 -2.80
N LYS A 305 12.90 -20.95 -3.22
CA LYS A 305 12.40 -20.70 -4.59
C LYS A 305 13.29 -19.68 -5.31
N ASP A 306 13.46 -19.90 -6.61
CA ASP A 306 14.34 -19.07 -7.44
C ASP A 306 13.77 -17.68 -7.78
N PHE A 307 12.49 -17.40 -7.47
CA PHE A 307 11.80 -16.22 -7.98
C PHE A 307 10.91 -15.53 -6.94
N PRO A 308 10.81 -14.19 -7.01
CA PRO A 308 9.94 -13.41 -6.12
C PRO A 308 8.46 -13.72 -6.34
N GLU A 309 7.66 -13.52 -5.30
CA GLU A 309 6.21 -13.74 -5.33
C GLU A 309 5.47 -12.45 -5.72
N PRO A 310 4.97 -12.32 -6.96
CA PRO A 310 4.32 -11.10 -7.43
C PRO A 310 2.96 -10.77 -6.83
N LEU A 311 2.35 -11.71 -6.10
CA LEU A 311 0.97 -11.57 -5.62
C LEU A 311 0.88 -11.34 -4.09
N ILE A 312 2.02 -11.03 -3.47
CA ILE A 312 2.13 -10.34 -2.18
C ILE A 312 3.26 -9.31 -2.31
N THR A 313 2.95 -8.24 -3.03
CA THR A 313 3.94 -7.28 -3.50
C THR A 313 3.39 -5.86 -3.43
N LEU A 314 4.22 -4.95 -2.93
CA LEU A 314 3.98 -3.52 -3.00
C LEU A 314 4.64 -2.97 -4.27
N TYR A 315 3.83 -2.55 -5.24
CA TYR A 315 4.28 -1.93 -6.49
C TYR A 315 4.24 -0.41 -6.42
N GLU A 316 5.36 0.25 -6.68
CA GLU A 316 5.44 1.71 -6.72
C GLU A 316 4.83 2.29 -8.02
N PRO A 317 4.42 3.56 -8.07
CA PRO A 317 3.97 4.22 -9.31
C PRO A 317 4.93 4.10 -10.49
N LYS A 318 6.23 3.98 -10.22
CA LYS A 318 7.26 3.77 -11.26
C LYS A 318 7.20 2.36 -11.88
N ALA A 319 6.52 1.40 -11.25
CA ALA A 319 6.22 0.10 -11.85
C ALA A 319 5.26 0.23 -13.04
N TYR A 320 4.31 1.17 -13.01
CA TYR A 320 3.27 1.27 -14.03
C TYR A 320 3.83 1.36 -15.47
N PRO A 321 4.72 2.32 -15.82
CA PRO A 321 5.33 2.35 -17.14
C PRO A 321 6.12 1.08 -17.45
N ARG A 322 6.72 0.43 -16.44
CA ARG A 322 7.46 -0.82 -16.61
C ARG A 322 6.52 -1.97 -17.00
N PHE A 323 5.36 -2.10 -16.36
CA PHE A 323 4.32 -3.05 -16.76
C PHE A 323 3.88 -2.80 -18.21
N MET A 324 3.65 -1.53 -18.60
CA MET A 324 3.28 -1.18 -19.98
C MET A 324 4.38 -1.53 -20.99
N GLN A 325 5.67 -1.37 -20.63
CA GLN A 325 6.79 -1.79 -21.47
C GLN A 325 6.84 -3.30 -21.67
N PHE A 326 6.61 -4.09 -20.62
CA PHE A 326 6.54 -5.55 -20.73
C PHE A 326 5.36 -5.99 -21.60
N LEU A 327 4.20 -5.36 -21.41
CA LEU A 327 3.02 -5.62 -22.23
C LEU A 327 3.28 -5.34 -23.70
N SER A 328 3.97 -4.24 -24.02
CA SER A 328 4.31 -3.89 -25.40
C SER A 328 5.22 -4.92 -26.09
N GLN A 329 5.99 -5.69 -25.30
CA GLN A 329 6.83 -6.79 -25.77
C GLN A 329 6.09 -8.14 -25.80
N GLY A 330 4.80 -8.18 -25.45
CA GLY A 330 4.00 -9.40 -25.41
C GLY A 330 4.13 -10.19 -24.11
N TYR A 331 4.63 -9.58 -23.02
CA TYR A 331 4.70 -10.21 -21.71
C TYR A 331 3.59 -9.70 -20.77
N SER A 332 2.82 -10.61 -20.19
CA SER A 332 1.73 -10.34 -19.24
C SER A 332 1.92 -11.06 -17.90
N CYS A 333 3.16 -11.29 -17.48
CA CYS A 333 3.48 -12.00 -16.24
C CYS A 333 4.13 -11.03 -15.24
N PRO A 334 3.48 -10.71 -14.10
CA PRO A 334 4.04 -9.76 -13.13
C PRO A 334 5.38 -10.22 -12.55
N ARG A 335 5.55 -11.54 -12.33
CA ARG A 335 6.82 -12.14 -11.89
C ARG A 335 7.98 -11.79 -12.82
N LYS A 336 7.76 -11.82 -14.15
CA LYS A 336 8.79 -11.46 -15.13
C LYS A 336 9.18 -10.00 -15.03
N VAL A 337 8.24 -9.11 -14.70
CA VAL A 337 8.52 -7.69 -14.46
C VAL A 337 9.47 -7.58 -13.27
N LEU A 338 9.15 -8.22 -12.13
CA LEU A 338 9.97 -8.19 -10.92
C LEU A 338 11.41 -8.68 -11.15
N ILE A 339 11.57 -9.85 -11.79
CA ILE A 339 12.89 -10.46 -12.06
C ILE A 339 13.79 -9.54 -12.92
N ASN A 340 13.19 -8.76 -13.82
CA ASN A 340 13.90 -7.99 -14.84
C ASN A 340 13.83 -6.48 -14.56
N SER A 341 13.72 -6.12 -13.29
CA SER A 341 13.64 -4.75 -12.82
C SER A 341 14.28 -4.61 -11.44
N ASP A 342 14.65 -3.37 -11.10
CA ASP A 342 15.21 -3.03 -9.79
C ASP A 342 14.12 -3.13 -8.70
N THR A 343 14.04 -4.31 -8.09
CA THR A 343 13.03 -4.73 -7.11
C THR A 343 13.70 -4.96 -5.77
N HIS A 344 13.12 -4.46 -4.68
CA HIS A 344 13.55 -4.80 -3.33
C HIS A 344 12.98 -6.18 -2.95
N ILE A 345 13.86 -7.15 -2.73
CA ILE A 345 13.48 -8.53 -2.41
C ILE A 345 13.78 -8.78 -0.93
N LEU A 346 12.74 -9.22 -0.22
CA LEU A 346 12.82 -9.65 1.17
C LEU A 346 12.85 -11.17 1.20
N GLU A 347 13.97 -11.73 1.67
CA GLU A 347 14.12 -13.17 1.83
C GLU A 347 13.27 -13.65 3.01
N LEU A 348 12.46 -14.68 2.79
CA LEU A 348 11.70 -15.37 3.83
C LEU A 348 12.36 -16.70 4.15
N ASP A 349 12.61 -16.93 5.44
CA ASP A 349 13.00 -18.23 5.97
C ASP A 349 11.81 -19.19 6.08
N ASP A 350 10.62 -18.67 6.39
CA ASP A 350 9.36 -19.41 6.45
C ASP A 350 8.49 -19.14 5.21
N ASP A 351 8.35 -20.18 4.38
CA ASP A 351 7.63 -20.14 3.12
C ASP A 351 6.10 -20.16 3.28
N GLN A 352 5.59 -20.42 4.49
CA GLN A 352 4.14 -20.52 4.74
C GLN A 352 3.39 -19.27 4.27
N VAL A 353 3.94 -18.08 4.54
CA VAL A 353 3.33 -16.79 4.16
C VAL A 353 3.05 -16.68 2.65
N ILE A 354 3.86 -17.34 1.82
CA ILE A 354 3.77 -17.31 0.35
C ILE A 354 3.30 -18.63 -0.25
N GLN A 355 2.67 -19.49 0.57
CA GLN A 355 2.12 -20.76 0.11
C GLN A 355 0.83 -20.51 -0.66
N ASN A 356 0.82 -20.89 -1.94
CA ASN A 356 -0.38 -20.81 -2.77
C ASN A 356 -1.21 -22.09 -2.62
N VAL A 357 -2.53 -21.95 -2.46
CA VAL A 357 -3.48 -23.07 -2.47
C VAL A 357 -4.23 -23.13 -3.80
N ASN A 358 -4.02 -24.22 -4.52
CA ASN A 358 -4.52 -24.38 -5.88
C ASN A 358 -5.50 -25.53 -6.08
N THR A 359 -5.48 -26.55 -5.21
CA THR A 359 -6.36 -27.72 -5.28
C THR A 359 -7.35 -27.79 -4.10
N PRO A 360 -8.48 -28.50 -4.24
CA PRO A 360 -9.39 -28.76 -3.12
C PRO A 360 -8.71 -29.51 -1.97
N GLU A 361 -7.82 -30.45 -2.26
CA GLU A 361 -7.13 -31.23 -1.23
C GLU A 361 -6.14 -30.36 -0.44
N GLU A 362 -5.44 -29.42 -1.10
CA GLU A 362 -4.60 -28.43 -0.43
C GLU A 362 -5.44 -27.49 0.45
N MET A 363 -6.67 -27.16 0.01
CA MET A 363 -7.59 -26.31 0.77
C MET A 363 -8.06 -26.97 2.07
N GLU A 364 -8.44 -28.25 2.03
CA GLU A 364 -8.84 -29.00 3.24
C GLU A 364 -7.68 -29.11 4.25
N ALA A 365 -6.46 -29.32 3.75
CA ALA A 365 -5.26 -29.36 4.58
C ALA A 365 -4.99 -28.01 5.24
N VAL A 366 -5.04 -26.92 4.47
CA VAL A 366 -4.85 -25.56 4.98
C VAL A 366 -5.95 -25.14 5.95
N GLN A 367 -7.22 -25.46 5.66
CA GLN A 367 -8.31 -25.19 6.62
C GLN A 367 -8.07 -25.90 7.94
N SER A 368 -7.66 -27.18 7.88
CA SER A 368 -7.32 -27.95 9.09
C SER A 368 -6.13 -27.35 9.85
N GLU A 369 -5.15 -26.79 9.15
CA GLU A 369 -3.94 -26.19 9.72
C GLU A 369 -4.21 -24.79 10.30
N LEU A 370 -5.00 -23.96 9.63
CA LEU A 370 -5.48 -22.68 10.14
C LEU A 370 -6.36 -22.87 11.38
N GLU A 371 -7.26 -23.86 11.38
CA GLU A 371 -8.05 -24.24 12.56
C GLU A 371 -7.18 -24.71 13.73
N GLN A 372 -5.97 -25.21 13.47
CA GLN A 372 -5.00 -25.65 14.49
C GLN A 372 -4.02 -24.53 14.91
N GLY A 373 -3.76 -23.55 14.02
CA GLY A 373 -2.77 -22.49 14.20
C GLY A 373 -3.33 -21.14 14.66
N GLU A 374 -4.63 -20.90 14.50
CA GLU A 374 -5.32 -19.77 15.11
C GLU A 374 -5.46 -20.03 16.61
N GLY A 375 -4.48 -19.60 17.39
CA GLY A 375 -4.72 -19.41 18.81
C GLY A 375 -5.37 -18.06 19.08
N VAL A 376 -5.93 -17.91 20.27
CA VAL A 376 -6.29 -16.60 20.83
C VAL A 376 -5.02 -15.94 21.35
N LEU A 377 -4.84 -14.63 21.14
CA LEU A 377 -3.76 -13.89 21.81
C LEU A 377 -4.13 -13.65 23.27
N ASP A 378 -3.24 -14.01 24.20
CA ASP A 378 -3.39 -13.65 25.61
C ASP A 378 -3.08 -12.15 25.86
N ARG A 379 -3.31 -11.69 27.09
CA ARG A 379 -3.06 -10.30 27.52
C ARG A 379 -1.60 -9.87 27.42
N GLU A 380 -0.68 -10.83 27.32
CA GLU A 380 0.77 -10.62 27.19
C GLU A 380 1.22 -10.71 25.71
N GLY A 381 0.30 -11.02 24.79
CA GLY A 381 0.54 -11.15 23.35
C GLY A 381 1.00 -12.53 22.89
N ASN A 382 0.89 -13.57 23.72
CA ASN A 382 1.23 -14.95 23.34
C ASN A 382 0.04 -15.66 22.70
N THR A 383 0.31 -16.51 21.71
CA THR A 383 -0.71 -17.35 21.07
C THR A 383 -1.10 -18.53 21.96
N VAL A 384 -2.38 -18.64 22.27
CA VAL A 384 -3.00 -19.72 23.05
C VAL A 384 -3.82 -20.60 22.14
N SER A 385 -3.50 -21.89 22.05
CA SER A 385 -4.23 -22.83 21.20
C SER A 385 -5.72 -22.87 21.53
N PHE A 386 -6.59 -22.96 20.52
CA PHE A 386 -8.00 -23.23 20.74
C PHE A 386 -8.26 -24.53 21.53
N GLU A 387 -7.33 -25.50 21.48
CA GLU A 387 -7.43 -26.74 22.27
C GLU A 387 -7.36 -26.48 23.79
N ASP A 388 -6.73 -25.37 24.19
CA ASP A 388 -6.59 -24.96 25.59
C ASP A 388 -7.81 -24.16 26.09
N ILE A 389 -8.75 -23.81 25.19
CA ILE A 389 -9.96 -23.07 25.51
C ILE A 389 -11.16 -24.03 25.45
N PRO A 390 -11.94 -24.17 26.52
CA PRO A 390 -13.12 -25.02 26.52
C PRO A 390 -14.09 -24.64 25.40
N SER A 391 -14.45 -25.62 24.59
CA SER A 391 -15.34 -25.45 23.44
C SER A 391 -16.50 -26.43 23.49
N MET A 392 -17.55 -26.12 22.72
CA MET A 392 -18.70 -26.98 22.52
C MET A 392 -19.20 -26.85 21.09
N THR A 393 -19.69 -27.94 20.51
CA THR A 393 -20.37 -27.93 19.21
C THR A 393 -21.87 -27.69 19.36
N ILE A 394 -22.54 -27.27 18.29
CA ILE A 394 -23.99 -27.08 18.31
C ILE A 394 -24.71 -28.41 18.52
N GLU A 395 -24.19 -29.53 18.04
CA GLU A 395 -24.73 -30.86 18.27
C GLU A 395 -24.66 -31.31 19.74
N GLU A 396 -23.65 -30.84 20.48
CA GLU A 396 -23.51 -31.07 21.92
C GLU A 396 -24.38 -30.13 22.76
N LEU A 397 -24.49 -28.87 22.31
CA LEU A 397 -25.26 -27.84 22.98
C LEU A 397 -26.77 -28.08 22.84
N MET A 398 -27.28 -28.31 21.63
CA MET A 398 -28.72 -28.34 21.35
C MET A 398 -29.53 -29.31 22.23
N PRO A 399 -29.08 -30.55 22.50
CA PRO A 399 -29.81 -31.47 23.38
C PRO A 399 -29.89 -31.00 24.84
N ASN A 400 -28.97 -30.15 25.27
CA ASN A 400 -28.81 -29.70 26.65
C ASN A 400 -28.93 -28.18 26.79
N ILE A 401 -29.46 -27.49 25.78
CA ILE A 401 -29.36 -26.03 25.66
C ILE A 401 -30.00 -25.30 26.85
N SER A 402 -31.02 -25.90 27.48
CA SER A 402 -31.66 -25.41 28.71
C SER A 402 -30.73 -25.36 29.92
N ASP A 403 -29.65 -26.14 29.93
CA ASP A 403 -28.70 -26.21 31.05
C ASP A 403 -27.68 -25.06 31.01
N PHE A 404 -27.59 -24.35 29.88
CA PHE A 404 -26.61 -23.29 29.65
C PHE A 404 -27.26 -21.90 29.65
N ARG A 405 -26.49 -20.88 30.05
CA ARG A 405 -26.73 -19.49 29.66
C ARG A 405 -26.05 -19.27 28.31
N VAL A 406 -26.78 -18.81 27.30
CA VAL A 406 -26.20 -18.62 25.97
C VAL A 406 -26.01 -17.12 25.75
N ILE A 407 -24.79 -16.70 25.48
CA ILE A 407 -24.45 -15.28 25.38
C ILE A 407 -24.00 -14.99 23.95
N SER A 408 -24.67 -14.03 23.33
CA SER A 408 -24.42 -13.62 21.96
C SER A 408 -23.46 -12.43 21.95
N LEU A 409 -22.32 -12.56 21.30
CA LEU A 409 -21.35 -11.46 21.15
C LEU A 409 -21.63 -10.60 19.88
N LEU A 410 -22.85 -10.67 19.35
CA LEU A 410 -23.36 -9.88 18.23
C LEU A 410 -23.79 -8.47 18.71
N GLU A 411 -23.71 -7.47 17.83
CA GLU A 411 -24.21 -6.12 18.14
C GLU A 411 -25.75 -6.06 18.16
N GLU A 412 -26.35 -5.03 18.76
CA GLU A 412 -27.82 -4.90 18.96
C GLU A 412 -28.64 -5.04 17.67
N ASN A 413 -28.06 -4.65 16.53
CA ASN A 413 -28.72 -4.74 15.23
C ASN A 413 -28.52 -6.09 14.51
N GLU A 414 -27.69 -6.99 15.07
CA GLU A 414 -27.33 -8.29 14.50
C GLU A 414 -27.83 -9.47 15.35
N PHE A 415 -28.76 -9.23 16.27
CA PHE A 415 -29.29 -10.26 17.18
C PHE A 415 -29.95 -11.41 16.43
N VAL A 416 -29.54 -12.64 16.73
CA VAL A 416 -30.10 -13.86 16.17
C VAL A 416 -30.33 -14.89 17.29
N PRO A 417 -31.60 -15.17 17.66
CA PRO A 417 -31.90 -16.13 18.69
C PRO A 417 -31.66 -17.56 18.20
N ILE A 418 -30.98 -18.37 19.02
CA ILE A 418 -30.71 -19.79 18.71
C ILE A 418 -31.79 -20.73 19.26
N SER A 419 -32.56 -20.30 20.25
CA SER A 419 -33.74 -20.99 20.78
C SER A 419 -34.60 -20.02 21.58
N ASP A 420 -35.92 -20.19 21.53
CA ASP A 420 -36.89 -19.40 22.31
C ASP A 420 -36.90 -19.77 23.80
N ASP A 421 -36.42 -20.96 24.15
CA ASP A 421 -36.49 -21.52 25.51
C ASP A 421 -35.27 -21.17 26.39
N VAL A 422 -34.33 -20.38 25.87
CA VAL A 422 -33.06 -20.10 26.53
C VAL A 422 -32.81 -18.61 26.68
N GLU A 423 -32.41 -18.23 27.88
CA GLU A 423 -32.00 -16.87 28.23
C GLU A 423 -30.77 -16.47 27.41
N GLN A 424 -30.93 -15.42 26.60
CA GLN A 424 -29.88 -14.85 25.76
C GLN A 424 -29.58 -13.42 26.15
N ILE A 425 -28.29 -13.10 26.26
CA ILE A 425 -27.80 -11.75 26.58
C ILE A 425 -26.99 -11.25 25.37
N PRO A 426 -27.34 -10.09 24.78
CA PRO A 426 -26.59 -9.49 23.68
C PRO A 426 -25.30 -8.83 24.19
N TYR A 427 -24.32 -8.66 23.30
CA TYR A 427 -23.00 -8.13 23.64
C TYR A 427 -23.06 -6.75 24.30
N SER A 428 -23.94 -5.88 23.82
CA SER A 428 -24.09 -4.51 24.33
C SER A 428 -24.61 -4.43 25.76
N GLU A 429 -25.36 -5.45 26.20
CA GLU A 429 -25.90 -5.56 27.55
C GLU A 429 -24.98 -6.36 28.48
N PHE A 430 -23.92 -6.94 27.92
CA PHE A 430 -22.96 -7.73 28.65
C PHE A 430 -21.81 -6.86 29.18
N TYR A 431 -21.81 -6.64 30.49
CA TYR A 431 -20.78 -5.87 31.20
C TYR A 431 -19.80 -6.79 31.92
N TRP A 432 -18.58 -6.85 31.40
CA TRP A 432 -17.49 -7.70 31.86
C TRP A 432 -17.20 -7.61 33.37
N ASN A 433 -17.20 -6.40 33.92
CA ASN A 433 -16.92 -6.16 35.34
C ASN A 433 -18.04 -6.63 36.28
N ASP A 434 -19.23 -6.85 35.74
CA ASP A 434 -20.42 -7.29 36.49
C ASP A 434 -20.73 -8.77 36.23
N TRP A 435 -19.80 -9.53 35.63
CA TRP A 435 -19.98 -10.97 35.49
C TRP A 435 -20.14 -11.62 36.87
N VAL A 436 -21.30 -12.21 37.11
CA VAL A 436 -21.55 -13.06 38.28
C VAL A 436 -21.72 -14.49 37.80
N ASP A 437 -20.74 -15.34 38.13
CA ASP A 437 -20.85 -16.79 38.01
C ASP A 437 -21.84 -17.30 39.09
N ASP A 438 -23.07 -17.55 38.67
CA ASP A 438 -24.13 -18.13 39.49
C ASP A 438 -24.07 -19.67 39.52
N GLY A 439 -23.04 -20.26 38.90
CA GLY A 439 -22.81 -21.70 38.81
C GLY A 439 -23.48 -22.37 37.61
N ARG A 440 -24.28 -21.64 36.82
CA ARG A 440 -24.83 -22.13 35.56
C ARG A 440 -23.78 -22.01 34.45
N PRO A 441 -23.45 -23.08 33.73
CA PRO A 441 -22.49 -23.01 32.62
C PRO A 441 -22.93 -22.01 31.56
N ALA A 442 -21.98 -21.27 30.99
CA ALA A 442 -22.24 -20.29 29.95
C ALA A 442 -21.56 -20.67 28.63
N VAL A 443 -22.27 -20.48 27.51
CA VAL A 443 -21.74 -20.68 26.17
C VAL A 443 -21.78 -19.39 25.38
N PHE A 444 -20.65 -19.02 24.79
CA PHE A 444 -20.48 -17.82 23.97
C PHE A 444 -20.56 -18.14 22.50
N TYR A 445 -21.27 -17.32 21.73
CA TYR A 445 -21.27 -17.42 20.28
C TYR A 445 -21.32 -16.05 19.63
N CYS A 446 -20.77 -15.93 18.42
CA CYS A 446 -21.00 -14.80 17.52
C CYS A 446 -21.03 -15.27 16.07
N THR A 447 -20.92 -14.32 15.14
CA THR A 447 -20.79 -14.59 13.71
C THR A 447 -19.60 -15.50 13.43
N THR A 448 -18.52 -15.39 14.21
CA THR A 448 -17.28 -16.18 14.09
C THR A 448 -16.99 -16.97 15.38
N GLY A 449 -16.23 -18.07 15.30
CA GLY A 449 -15.83 -18.82 16.51
C GLY A 449 -14.74 -18.09 17.32
N LEU A 450 -13.86 -17.38 16.62
CA LEU A 450 -12.66 -16.73 17.15
C LEU A 450 -12.94 -15.75 18.31
N ARG A 451 -13.81 -14.75 18.08
CA ARG A 451 -14.13 -13.74 19.11
C ARG A 451 -14.77 -14.38 20.34
N SER A 452 -15.52 -15.46 20.16
CA SER A 452 -16.11 -16.21 21.28
C SER A 452 -15.04 -16.91 22.12
N ALA A 453 -14.02 -17.49 21.46
CA ALA A 453 -12.88 -18.09 22.14
C ALA A 453 -12.04 -17.04 22.88
N GLU A 454 -11.79 -15.87 22.29
CA GLU A 454 -11.08 -14.75 22.93
C GLU A 454 -11.77 -14.34 24.25
N VAL A 455 -13.08 -14.12 24.17
CA VAL A 455 -13.92 -13.76 25.31
C VAL A 455 -13.86 -14.81 26.41
N VAL A 456 -13.99 -16.09 26.06
CA VAL A 456 -13.94 -17.19 27.02
C VAL A 456 -12.58 -17.29 27.68
N TYR A 457 -11.51 -17.13 26.92
CA TYR A 457 -10.15 -17.16 27.45
C TYR A 457 -9.92 -16.04 28.48
N ASP A 458 -10.29 -14.79 28.15
CA ASP A 458 -10.15 -13.65 29.07
C ASP A 458 -10.96 -13.85 30.36
N LEU A 459 -12.19 -14.34 30.26
CA LEU A 459 -13.03 -14.59 31.42
C LEU A 459 -12.52 -15.74 32.28
N MET A 460 -11.87 -16.74 31.69
CA MET A 460 -11.24 -17.82 32.47
C MET A 460 -10.08 -17.30 33.31
N GLN A 461 -9.35 -16.29 32.83
CA GLN A 461 -8.29 -15.64 33.61
C GLN A 461 -8.86 -14.86 34.79
N ASP A 462 -9.93 -14.09 34.57
CA ASP A 462 -10.56 -13.26 35.60
C ASP A 462 -11.43 -14.08 36.57
N HIS A 463 -12.03 -15.18 36.09
CA HIS A 463 -12.98 -16.02 36.80
C HIS A 463 -12.67 -17.52 36.65
N PRO A 464 -11.59 -18.04 37.26
CA PRO A 464 -11.10 -19.41 37.05
C PRO A 464 -12.03 -20.53 37.57
N LYS A 465 -13.14 -20.18 38.24
CA LYS A 465 -14.17 -21.12 38.71
C LYS A 465 -15.39 -21.18 37.79
N ALA A 466 -15.51 -20.23 36.87
CA ALA A 466 -16.62 -20.16 35.94
C ALA A 466 -16.56 -21.33 34.95
N LYS A 467 -17.73 -21.88 34.64
CA LYS A 467 -17.88 -22.93 33.64
C LYS A 467 -18.24 -22.29 32.31
N LEU A 468 -17.21 -21.99 31.52
CA LEU A 468 -17.34 -21.27 30.26
C LEU A 468 -17.00 -22.21 29.10
N ALA A 469 -17.66 -22.03 27.97
CA ALA A 469 -17.24 -22.62 26.71
C ALA A 469 -17.57 -21.65 25.57
N TYR A 470 -16.81 -21.69 24.49
CA TYR A 470 -17.21 -21.03 23.25
C TYR A 470 -17.86 -22.04 22.31
N LEU A 471 -18.81 -21.57 21.52
CA LEU A 471 -19.46 -22.36 20.48
C LEU A 471 -18.52 -22.43 19.28
N LYS A 472 -18.06 -23.63 18.94
CA LYS A 472 -17.11 -23.85 17.84
C LYS A 472 -17.74 -23.59 16.47
N ASN A 473 -19.05 -23.71 16.37
CA ASN A 473 -19.79 -23.47 15.13
C ASN A 473 -20.08 -21.98 14.92
N ASN A 474 -19.91 -21.50 13.69
CA ASN A 474 -20.28 -20.13 13.33
C ASN A 474 -21.82 -19.96 13.27
N LEU A 475 -22.29 -18.72 13.28
CA LEU A 475 -23.73 -18.41 13.34
C LEU A 475 -24.53 -19.06 12.19
N GLU A 476 -23.96 -19.14 10.99
CA GLU A 476 -24.64 -19.76 9.86
C GLU A 476 -24.83 -21.27 10.04
N GLN A 477 -23.81 -21.97 10.53
CA GLN A 477 -23.88 -23.39 10.88
C GLN A 477 -24.91 -23.64 11.99
N VAL A 478 -24.94 -22.77 13.00
CA VAL A 478 -25.93 -22.82 14.08
C VAL A 478 -27.34 -22.67 13.53
N LEU A 479 -27.58 -21.63 12.71
CA LEU A 479 -28.87 -21.39 12.07
C LEU A 479 -29.30 -22.53 11.15
N LYS A 480 -28.35 -23.16 10.45
CA LYS A 480 -28.61 -24.32 9.58
C LYS A 480 -28.99 -25.55 10.40
N ALA A 481 -28.30 -25.81 11.52
CA ALA A 481 -28.61 -26.92 12.41
C ALA A 481 -30.01 -26.77 13.04
N ILE A 482 -30.36 -25.56 13.50
CA ILE A 482 -31.69 -25.24 14.04
C ILE A 482 -32.79 -25.47 12.99
N LYS A 483 -32.58 -25.03 11.74
CA LYS A 483 -33.53 -25.24 10.63
C LYS A 483 -33.73 -26.70 10.23
N VAL A 484 -32.80 -27.60 10.58
CA VAL A 484 -32.92 -29.04 10.31
C VAL A 484 -33.63 -29.75 11.47
N ALA A 485 -33.58 -29.19 12.67
CA ALA A 485 -34.22 -29.73 13.88
C ALA A 485 -35.71 -29.35 14.01
N HIS A 486 -36.16 -28.30 13.34
CA HIS A 486 -37.56 -27.86 13.23
C HIS A 486 -38.15 -28.23 11.87
#